data_AF-C3Z8X7-F1
#
_entry.id   AF-C3Z8X7-F1
#
_cell.length_a   1.000
_cell.length_b   1.000
_cell.length_c   1.000
_cell.angle_alpha   90.00
_cell.angle_beta   90.00
_cell.angle_gamma   90.00
#
_symmetry.space_group_name_H-M   'P 1'
#
loop_
_entity.id
_entity.type
_entity.pdbx_description
1 polymer ?
#
loop_
_entity_poly.entity_id
_entity_poly.type
_entity_poly.pdbx_seq_one_letter_code
_entity_poly.pdbx_strand_id
1 'polypeptide(L)'
;MNPGDYMKREHSLMKPYTGMIMSIPLWDFGGSTMVTDKYVRLTPDHQSRRGSLWNQVPCFVRDWEMHVHFKVHGLGSSLFGDGFAVWYVKDRMQLGPVFGNKDNFVGLAIFFDTYSNHNGPHNHQHPYVSAMVNNGSLTYDHDRDGTHTQLAGCHAQFRNKDHETHAAIRY
;
A
#
# COMPACT_ATOMS: atom_id res chain seq x y z
N MET A 1 13.69 -6.75 25.20
CA MET A 1 14.35 -5.82 24.25
C MET A 1 13.32 -4.82 23.79
N ASN A 2 13.65 -3.53 23.72
CA ASN A 2 12.67 -2.49 23.45
C ASN A 2 12.57 -2.27 21.92
N PRO A 3 11.40 -2.40 21.28
CA PRO A 3 11.27 -2.23 19.82
C PRO A 3 11.76 -0.87 19.31
N GLY A 4 11.73 0.15 20.17
CA GLY A 4 12.23 1.50 19.85
C GLY A 4 13.72 1.58 19.54
N ASP A 5 14.53 0.63 20.01
CA ASP A 5 15.99 0.63 19.82
C ASP A 5 16.38 0.32 18.36
N TYR A 6 15.49 -0.30 17.59
CA TYR A 6 15.72 -0.67 16.19
C TYR A 6 14.95 0.21 15.20
N MET A 7 14.19 1.19 15.70
CA MET A 7 13.36 2.04 14.86
C MET A 7 14.21 2.93 13.94
N LYS A 8 14.00 2.80 12.64
CA LYS A 8 14.61 3.67 11.62
C LYS A 8 13.71 4.86 11.33
N ARG A 9 13.96 5.99 12.00
CA ARG A 9 13.15 7.22 11.88
C ARG A 9 13.07 7.72 10.43
N GLU A 10 14.17 7.60 9.69
CA GLU A 10 14.29 8.00 8.29
C GLU A 10 13.38 7.21 7.34
N HIS A 11 12.94 6.01 7.74
CA HIS A 11 12.02 5.15 7.00
C HIS A 11 10.65 5.04 7.69
N SER A 12 10.38 5.90 8.67
CA SER A 12 9.14 5.88 9.45
C SER A 12 8.28 7.09 9.17
N LEU A 13 6.97 6.91 9.29
CA LEU A 13 5.97 7.97 9.20
C LEU A 13 5.14 7.96 10.49
N MET A 14 5.21 9.04 11.27
CA MET A 14 4.49 9.13 12.56
C MET A 14 3.82 10.50 12.73
N LYS A 15 2.76 10.53 13.54
CA LYS A 15 2.05 11.77 13.90
C LYS A 15 2.97 12.72 14.71
N PRO A 16 2.80 14.04 14.59
CA PRO A 16 1.96 14.75 13.61
C PRO A 16 2.64 14.75 12.24
N TYR A 17 1.99 14.19 11.21
CA TYR A 17 2.61 13.96 9.89
C TYR A 17 3.01 15.25 9.17
N THR A 18 2.41 16.38 9.54
CA THR A 18 2.68 17.70 9.00
C THR A 18 3.88 18.35 9.70
N GLY A 19 4.89 18.74 8.93
CA GLY A 19 5.95 19.65 9.38
C GLY A 19 5.47 21.11 9.53
N MET A 20 6.38 22.02 9.88
CA MET A 20 6.09 23.46 9.99
C MET A 20 5.67 24.11 8.67
N ILE A 21 6.11 23.52 7.55
CA ILE A 21 5.65 23.79 6.19
C ILE A 21 4.78 22.58 5.82
N MET A 22 3.74 22.74 4.99
CA MET A 22 2.80 21.69 4.53
C MET A 22 3.49 20.53 3.75
N SER A 23 4.48 19.89 4.36
CA SER A 23 5.33 18.83 3.87
C SER A 23 5.50 17.77 4.96
N ILE A 24 5.77 16.54 4.53
CA ILE A 24 6.12 15.44 5.42
C ILE A 24 7.64 15.30 5.37
N PRO A 25 8.37 15.43 6.48
CA PRO A 25 9.82 15.23 6.48
C PRO A 25 10.19 13.85 5.91
N LEU A 26 11.11 13.80 4.94
CA LEU A 26 11.63 12.56 4.31
C LEU A 26 10.60 11.74 3.50
N TRP A 27 9.40 12.27 3.25
CA TRP A 27 8.39 11.59 2.45
C TRP A 27 7.80 12.54 1.41
N ASP A 28 7.78 12.08 0.17
CA ASP A 28 7.08 12.74 -0.93
C ASP A 28 5.68 12.14 -1.09
N PHE A 29 4.69 12.98 -1.35
CA PHE A 29 3.33 12.54 -1.66
C PHE A 29 2.86 13.13 -2.98
N GLY A 30 1.90 12.45 -3.61
CA GLY A 30 1.38 12.86 -4.92
C GLY A 30 -0.05 12.37 -5.19
N GLY A 31 -0.59 12.81 -6.33
CA GLY A 31 -1.94 12.49 -6.76
C GLY A 31 -3.01 13.06 -5.83
N SER A 32 -3.97 12.22 -5.44
CA SER A 32 -5.07 12.60 -4.52
C SER A 32 -4.69 12.59 -3.04
N THR A 33 -3.41 12.41 -2.72
CA THR A 33 -2.97 12.25 -1.32
C THR A 33 -3.18 13.53 -0.54
N MET A 34 -3.80 13.41 0.63
CA MET A 34 -4.02 14.49 1.58
C MET A 34 -3.35 14.15 2.91
N VAL A 35 -2.71 15.15 3.50
CA VAL A 35 -1.99 15.02 4.77
C VAL A 35 -2.70 15.86 5.83
N THR A 36 -2.91 15.28 7.00
CA THR A 36 -3.40 15.97 8.21
C THR A 36 -2.47 15.66 9.38
N ASP A 37 -2.68 16.30 10.52
CA ASP A 37 -1.99 15.97 11.77
C ASP A 37 -2.33 14.54 12.28
N LYS A 38 -3.49 14.01 11.90
CA LYS A 38 -4.04 12.74 12.41
C LYS A 38 -3.86 11.54 11.47
N TYR A 39 -3.85 11.75 10.16
CA TYR A 39 -3.75 10.70 9.15
C TYR A 39 -3.20 11.23 7.82
N VAL A 40 -2.63 10.32 7.04
CA VAL A 40 -2.39 10.51 5.60
C VAL A 40 -3.45 9.70 4.86
N ARG A 41 -4.21 10.36 3.97
CA ARG A 41 -5.24 9.73 3.15
C ARG A 41 -4.75 9.69 1.71
N LEU A 42 -4.53 8.49 1.18
CA LEU A 42 -4.09 8.28 -0.21
C LEU A 42 -5.20 8.64 -1.22
N THR A 43 -6.42 8.12 -0.98
CA THR A 43 -7.58 8.35 -1.83
C THR A 43 -8.81 8.69 -0.99
N PRO A 44 -9.67 9.62 -1.43
CA PRO A 44 -11.02 9.79 -0.88
C PRO A 44 -11.96 8.70 -1.44
N ASP A 45 -13.16 8.57 -0.85
CA ASP A 45 -14.25 7.69 -1.34
C ASP A 45 -14.92 8.31 -2.59
N HIS A 46 -14.12 8.47 -3.65
CA HIS A 46 -14.50 8.97 -4.96
C HIS A 46 -13.84 8.15 -6.05
N GLN A 47 -14.54 8.04 -7.17
CA GLN A 47 -14.10 7.29 -8.35
C GLN A 47 -12.80 7.85 -8.93
N SER A 48 -12.02 6.98 -9.58
CA SER A 48 -10.86 7.36 -10.41
C SER A 48 -9.81 8.19 -9.67
N ARG A 49 -9.50 7.81 -8.42
CA ARG A 49 -8.47 8.46 -7.60
C ARG A 49 -7.24 7.59 -7.47
N ARG A 50 -6.07 8.25 -7.51
CA ARG A 50 -4.76 7.64 -7.31
C ARG A 50 -3.95 8.57 -6.43
N GLY A 51 -3.45 8.06 -5.32
CA GLY A 51 -2.53 8.76 -4.44
C GLY A 51 -1.35 7.88 -4.13
N SER A 52 -0.23 8.50 -3.78
CA SER A 52 0.99 7.81 -3.41
C SER A 52 1.73 8.57 -2.31
N LEU A 53 2.43 7.82 -1.47
CA LEU A 53 3.34 8.33 -0.46
C LEU A 53 4.64 7.52 -0.53
N TRP A 54 5.78 8.18 -0.66
CA TRP A 54 7.08 7.57 -0.95
C TRP A 54 8.17 8.11 -0.04
N ASN A 55 8.93 7.22 0.60
CA ASN A 55 10.09 7.63 1.36
C ASN A 55 11.20 8.14 0.42
N GLN A 56 11.88 9.22 0.81
CA GLN A 56 12.95 9.83 0.01
C GLN A 56 14.27 9.07 0.15
N VAL A 57 14.46 8.36 1.26
CA VAL A 57 15.73 7.71 1.61
C VAL A 57 15.68 6.24 1.18
N PRO A 58 16.60 5.77 0.32
CA PRO A 58 16.67 4.34 0.00
C PRO A 58 16.98 3.50 1.25
N CYS A 59 16.27 2.38 1.43
CA CYS A 59 16.48 1.48 2.55
C CYS A 59 17.50 0.39 2.21
N PHE A 60 18.68 0.47 2.82
CA PHE A 60 19.77 -0.51 2.69
C PHE A 60 19.82 -1.52 3.84
N VAL A 61 18.80 -1.54 4.70
CA VAL A 61 18.72 -2.51 5.80
C VAL A 61 18.40 -3.88 5.22
N ARG A 62 19.23 -4.87 5.55
CA ARG A 62 19.08 -6.24 5.03
C ARG A 62 17.89 -6.97 5.66
N ASP A 63 17.79 -6.91 6.97
CA ASP A 63 16.79 -7.60 7.78
C ASP A 63 15.87 -6.53 8.40
N TRP A 64 14.61 -6.47 8.01
CA TRP A 64 13.71 -5.39 8.39
C TRP A 64 12.28 -5.86 8.68
N GLU A 65 11.58 -5.07 9.49
CA GLU A 65 10.16 -5.25 9.77
C GLU A 65 9.48 -3.88 9.66
N MET A 66 8.41 -3.81 8.87
CA MET A 66 7.59 -2.63 8.69
C MET A 66 6.23 -2.87 9.31
N HIS A 67 5.82 -1.98 10.21
CA HIS A 67 4.46 -1.95 10.76
C HIS A 67 3.67 -0.85 10.08
N VAL A 68 2.55 -1.22 9.47
CA VAL A 68 1.64 -0.31 8.80
C VAL A 68 0.33 -0.27 9.57
N HIS A 69 0.06 0.86 10.21
CA HIS A 69 -1.26 1.15 10.76
C HIS A 69 -2.11 1.83 9.68
N PHE A 70 -3.20 1.19 9.27
CA PHE A 70 -4.04 1.65 8.18
C PHE A 70 -5.54 1.51 8.46
N LYS A 71 -6.34 2.21 7.66
CA LYS A 71 -7.79 2.06 7.64
C LYS A 71 -8.29 2.16 6.21
N VAL A 72 -9.07 1.16 5.79
CA VAL A 72 -9.82 1.21 4.53
C VAL A 72 -11.30 1.27 4.86
N HIS A 73 -11.97 2.35 4.46
CA HIS A 73 -13.38 2.55 4.74
C HIS A 73 -14.09 3.32 3.64
N GLY A 74 -15.40 3.14 3.53
CA GLY A 74 -16.23 3.84 2.56
C GLY A 74 -17.71 3.48 2.72
N LEU A 75 -18.58 4.27 2.08
CA LEU A 75 -20.04 4.13 2.19
C LEU A 75 -20.61 3.00 1.32
N GLY A 76 -19.90 2.63 0.24
CA GLY A 76 -20.31 1.56 -0.67
C GLY A 76 -20.42 0.20 0.03
N SER A 77 -21.57 -0.46 -0.11
CA SER A 77 -21.83 -1.79 0.47
C SER A 77 -21.41 -2.93 -0.45
N SER A 78 -21.56 -2.78 -1.77
CA SER A 78 -21.28 -3.81 -2.78
C SER A 78 -20.31 -3.38 -3.89
N LEU A 79 -20.24 -2.08 -4.21
CA LEU A 79 -19.29 -1.51 -5.17
C LEU A 79 -18.31 -0.61 -4.41
N PHE A 80 -17.07 -1.05 -4.29
CA PHE A 80 -15.96 -0.36 -3.65
C PHE A 80 -14.65 -0.91 -4.21
N GLY A 81 -13.60 -0.10 -4.24
CA GLY A 81 -12.32 -0.53 -4.80
C GLY A 81 -11.35 0.62 -5.06
N ASP A 82 -10.10 0.34 -5.39
CA ASP A 82 -9.56 -1.02 -5.61
C ASP A 82 -8.81 -1.54 -4.37
N GLY A 83 -8.18 -0.66 -3.61
CA GLY A 83 -7.39 -1.03 -2.42
C GLY A 83 -6.15 -0.15 -2.28
N PHE A 84 -5.10 -0.68 -1.68
CA PHE A 84 -3.78 -0.02 -1.65
C PHE A 84 -2.65 -1.04 -1.72
N ALA A 85 -1.43 -0.55 -1.87
CA ALA A 85 -0.24 -1.40 -1.89
C ALA A 85 0.89 -0.81 -1.04
N VAL A 86 1.68 -1.70 -0.42
CA VAL A 86 2.95 -1.36 0.24
C VAL A 86 4.08 -1.78 -0.68
N TRP A 87 5.04 -0.87 -0.91
CA TRP A 87 6.09 -1.04 -1.89
C TRP A 87 7.47 -1.03 -1.24
N TYR A 88 8.30 -2.01 -1.59
CA TYR A 88 9.75 -2.00 -1.39
C TYR A 88 10.40 -2.19 -2.75
N VAL A 89 10.61 -1.08 -3.47
CA VAL A 89 10.97 -1.07 -4.90
C VAL A 89 12.07 -0.08 -5.22
N LYS A 90 12.73 -0.31 -6.36
CA LYS A 90 13.85 0.51 -6.86
C LYS A 90 13.44 1.93 -7.21
N ASP A 91 12.32 2.09 -7.93
CA ASP A 91 11.87 3.39 -8.45
C ASP A 91 10.69 3.91 -7.63
N ARG A 92 10.74 5.19 -7.23
CA ARG A 92 9.69 5.87 -6.47
C ARG A 92 8.99 6.94 -7.30
N MET A 93 7.83 7.40 -6.85
CA MET A 93 7.11 8.55 -7.43
C MET A 93 6.74 8.38 -8.92
N GLN A 94 6.50 7.16 -9.38
CA GLN A 94 5.98 6.91 -10.73
C GLN A 94 4.54 6.44 -10.66
N LEU A 95 3.59 7.35 -10.93
CA LEU A 95 2.17 7.00 -10.92
C LEU A 95 1.84 6.01 -12.04
N GLY A 96 0.90 5.11 -11.79
CA GLY A 96 0.48 4.13 -12.79
C GLY A 96 -0.78 3.35 -12.39
N PRO A 97 -1.08 2.28 -13.14
CA PRO A 97 -2.32 1.53 -12.98
C PRO A 97 -2.32 0.58 -11.78
N VAL A 98 -1.16 0.23 -11.21
CA VAL A 98 -1.05 -0.80 -10.17
C VAL A 98 -1.18 -0.15 -8.80
N PHE A 99 -2.42 -0.05 -8.28
CA PHE A 99 -2.72 0.59 -6.98
C PHE A 99 -2.07 1.97 -6.80
N GLY A 100 -2.02 2.75 -7.89
CA GLY A 100 -1.42 4.09 -7.92
C GLY A 100 0.08 4.14 -8.26
N ASN A 101 0.76 3.02 -8.45
CA ASN A 101 2.16 2.93 -8.88
C ASN A 101 2.28 2.42 -10.33
N LYS A 102 3.46 2.63 -10.93
CA LYS A 102 3.81 2.08 -12.24
C LYS A 102 3.72 0.55 -12.27
N ASP A 103 3.41 0.02 -13.45
CA ASP A 103 3.58 -1.40 -13.73
C ASP A 103 5.07 -1.73 -13.97
N ASN A 104 5.40 -3.01 -14.10
CA ASN A 104 6.77 -3.50 -14.37
C ASN A 104 7.79 -2.96 -13.35
N PHE A 105 7.42 -2.95 -12.07
CA PHE A 105 8.29 -2.53 -10.99
C PHE A 105 9.44 -3.52 -10.74
N VAL A 106 10.50 -3.06 -10.09
CA VAL A 106 11.61 -3.90 -9.62
C VAL A 106 11.61 -3.88 -8.10
N GLY A 107 11.27 -5.00 -7.46
CA GLY A 107 11.21 -5.14 -6.01
C GLY A 107 10.01 -5.96 -5.54
N LEU A 108 9.53 -5.67 -4.33
CA LEU A 108 8.42 -6.32 -3.66
C LEU A 108 7.20 -5.38 -3.57
N ALA A 109 6.02 -5.93 -3.83
CA ALA A 109 4.73 -5.29 -3.60
C ALA A 109 3.86 -6.19 -2.73
N ILE A 110 3.22 -5.61 -1.71
CA ILE A 110 2.16 -6.25 -0.93
C ILE A 110 0.85 -5.53 -1.25
N PHE A 111 -0.06 -6.20 -1.93
CA PHE A 111 -1.36 -5.67 -2.33
C PHE A 111 -2.41 -5.97 -1.28
N PHE A 112 -3.20 -4.96 -0.94
CA PHE A 112 -4.38 -5.05 -0.09
C PHE A 112 -5.59 -4.77 -0.97
N ASP A 113 -6.01 -5.80 -1.70
CA ASP A 113 -7.06 -5.73 -2.69
C ASP A 113 -8.43 -5.86 -2.02
N THR A 114 -9.34 -4.93 -2.31
CA THR A 114 -10.69 -4.92 -1.76
C THR A 114 -11.75 -5.36 -2.76
N TYR A 115 -11.46 -5.37 -4.05
CA TYR A 115 -12.47 -5.58 -5.08
C TYR A 115 -12.13 -6.82 -5.90
N SER A 116 -13.12 -7.68 -6.11
CA SER A 116 -12.93 -8.88 -6.93
C SER A 116 -13.21 -8.55 -8.38
N ASN A 117 -12.17 -8.55 -9.22
CA ASN A 117 -12.35 -8.41 -10.66
C ASN A 117 -12.83 -9.75 -11.23
N HIS A 118 -14.16 -9.88 -11.32
CA HIS A 118 -14.94 -11.12 -11.55
C HIS A 118 -14.75 -11.85 -12.91
N ASN A 119 -13.58 -11.80 -13.54
CA ASN A 119 -13.38 -12.26 -14.92
C ASN A 119 -12.54 -13.55 -15.07
N GLY A 120 -12.28 -14.32 -14.00
CA GLY A 120 -11.45 -15.53 -14.09
C GLY A 120 -11.76 -16.67 -13.10
N PRO A 121 -11.13 -17.85 -13.27
CA PRO A 121 -11.36 -19.06 -12.44
C PRO A 121 -10.81 -18.99 -11.01
N HIS A 122 -10.38 -17.80 -10.55
CA HIS A 122 -9.75 -17.62 -9.25
C HIS A 122 -10.79 -17.15 -8.23
N ASN A 123 -11.08 -18.03 -7.28
CA ASN A 123 -12.23 -17.91 -6.36
C ASN A 123 -11.77 -17.50 -4.96
N HIS A 124 -10.90 -16.48 -4.87
CA HIS A 124 -10.47 -15.96 -3.58
C HIS A 124 -11.51 -14.98 -3.04
N GLN A 125 -11.79 -15.07 -1.74
CA GLN A 125 -12.67 -14.10 -1.09
C GLN A 125 -11.92 -12.77 -0.95
N HIS A 126 -12.59 -11.66 -1.30
CA HIS A 126 -12.08 -10.30 -1.07
C HIS A 126 -12.65 -9.73 0.24
N PRO A 127 -11.91 -8.88 0.96
CA PRO A 127 -10.58 -8.38 0.62
C PRO A 127 -9.47 -9.44 0.72
N TYR A 128 -8.48 -9.34 -0.15
CA TYR A 128 -7.40 -10.31 -0.30
C TYR A 128 -6.05 -9.61 -0.22
N VAL A 129 -5.13 -10.17 0.55
CA VAL A 129 -3.76 -9.67 0.68
C VAL A 129 -2.84 -10.59 -0.11
N SER A 130 -2.05 -10.05 -1.02
CA SER A 130 -1.14 -10.83 -1.86
C SER A 130 0.25 -10.17 -1.96
N ALA A 131 1.27 -10.98 -2.19
CA ALA A 131 2.64 -10.54 -2.38
C ALA A 131 3.10 -10.85 -3.81
N MET A 132 3.84 -9.92 -4.41
CA MET A 132 4.46 -10.08 -5.73
C MET A 132 5.90 -9.56 -5.68
N VAL A 133 6.85 -10.37 -6.17
CA VAL A 133 8.20 -9.92 -6.47
C VAL A 133 8.33 -9.79 -7.97
N ASN A 134 8.88 -8.67 -8.41
CA ASN A 134 9.06 -8.38 -9.82
C ASN A 134 10.49 -7.89 -10.09
N ASN A 135 11.04 -8.29 -11.22
CA ASN A 135 12.35 -7.87 -11.71
C ASN A 135 12.25 -6.82 -12.83
N GLY A 136 11.04 -6.31 -13.10
CA GLY A 136 10.74 -5.36 -14.17
C GLY A 136 10.21 -5.99 -15.45
N SER A 137 10.04 -7.32 -15.50
CA SER A 137 9.52 -8.02 -16.69
C SER A 137 8.06 -8.45 -16.56
N LEU A 138 7.54 -8.55 -15.34
CA LEU A 138 6.16 -8.99 -15.11
C LEU A 138 5.21 -7.79 -15.12
N THR A 139 4.00 -8.00 -15.60
CA THR A 139 2.88 -7.04 -15.54
C THR A 139 1.88 -7.49 -14.48
N TYR A 140 1.34 -6.55 -13.73
CA TYR A 140 0.21 -6.81 -12.84
C TYR A 140 -1.10 -6.86 -13.65
N ASP A 141 -1.69 -8.05 -13.75
CA ASP A 141 -2.97 -8.24 -14.43
C ASP A 141 -4.13 -7.86 -13.48
N HIS A 142 -4.60 -6.63 -13.59
CA HIS A 142 -5.70 -6.14 -12.75
C HIS A 142 -6.99 -6.92 -13.00
N ASP A 143 -7.27 -7.34 -14.24
CA ASP A 143 -8.50 -8.07 -14.59
C ASP A 143 -8.56 -9.48 -13.97
N ARG A 144 -7.44 -9.95 -13.41
CA ARG A 144 -7.31 -11.25 -12.73
C ARG A 144 -6.68 -11.14 -11.34
N ASP A 145 -6.80 -9.97 -10.71
CA ASP A 145 -6.34 -9.70 -9.34
C ASP A 145 -4.84 -10.05 -9.12
N GLY A 146 -4.02 -9.95 -10.17
CA GLY A 146 -2.59 -10.28 -10.13
C GLY A 146 -2.28 -11.77 -9.91
N THR A 147 -3.26 -12.67 -10.03
CA THR A 147 -3.13 -14.07 -9.60
C THR A 147 -1.98 -14.83 -10.29
N HIS A 148 -1.69 -14.52 -11.56
CA HIS A 148 -0.62 -15.20 -12.32
C HIS A 148 0.79 -14.84 -11.84
N THR A 149 0.95 -13.71 -11.17
CA THR A 149 2.23 -13.18 -10.69
C THR A 149 2.30 -13.11 -9.16
N GLN A 150 1.27 -13.63 -8.47
CA GLN A 150 1.22 -13.76 -7.03
C GLN A 150 2.22 -14.82 -6.55
N LEU A 151 3.00 -14.48 -5.53
CA LEU A 151 3.85 -15.43 -4.80
C LEU A 151 3.07 -16.18 -3.72
N ALA A 152 2.32 -15.43 -2.91
CA ALA A 152 1.52 -15.94 -1.79
C ALA A 152 0.45 -14.91 -1.43
N GLY A 153 -0.58 -15.35 -0.71
CA GLY A 153 -1.63 -14.46 -0.24
C GLY A 153 -2.64 -15.13 0.68
N CYS A 154 -3.52 -14.32 1.26
CA CYS A 154 -4.59 -14.79 2.14
C CYS A 154 -5.81 -13.87 2.08
N HIS A 155 -6.97 -14.44 2.38
CA HIS A 155 -8.16 -13.65 2.64
C HIS A 155 -8.02 -12.92 3.98
N ALA A 156 -8.31 -11.61 4.01
CA ALA A 156 -8.28 -10.82 5.22
C ALA A 156 -9.36 -9.74 5.20
N GLN A 157 -10.33 -9.82 6.11
CA GLN A 157 -11.35 -8.79 6.25
C GLN A 157 -10.78 -7.56 6.97
N PHE A 158 -10.29 -6.56 6.23
CA PHE A 158 -9.71 -5.33 6.80
C PHE A 158 -10.50 -4.05 6.51
N ARG A 159 -11.57 -4.11 5.70
CA ARG A 159 -12.40 -2.96 5.36
C ARG A 159 -13.48 -2.70 6.42
N ASN A 160 -13.80 -1.41 6.66
CA ASN A 160 -14.89 -0.96 7.53
C ASN A 160 -14.84 -1.59 8.94
N LYS A 161 -13.65 -1.68 9.53
CA LYS A 161 -13.49 -2.10 10.92
C LYS A 161 -13.65 -0.93 11.90
N ASP A 162 -14.31 -1.21 13.00
CA ASP A 162 -14.51 -0.28 14.13
C ASP A 162 -13.29 -0.22 15.07
N HIS A 163 -12.28 -1.03 14.80
CA HIS A 163 -10.99 -1.06 15.50
C HIS A 163 -9.85 -0.70 14.55
N GLU A 164 -8.66 -0.51 15.11
CA GLU A 164 -7.43 -0.26 14.34
C GLU A 164 -6.98 -1.50 13.57
N THR A 165 -6.52 -1.29 12.33
CA THR A 165 -6.03 -2.35 11.44
C THR A 165 -4.53 -2.19 11.24
N HIS A 166 -3.79 -3.27 11.45
CA HIS A 166 -2.33 -3.27 11.38
C HIS A 166 -1.85 -4.39 10.45
N ALA A 167 -0.78 -4.12 9.71
CA ALA A 167 -0.03 -5.12 8.96
C ALA A 167 1.44 -5.07 9.37
N ALA A 168 2.04 -6.24 9.57
CA ALA A 168 3.47 -6.40 9.76
C ALA A 168 4.05 -7.12 8.54
N ILE A 169 5.04 -6.49 7.90
CA ILE A 169 5.77 -7.06 6.76
C ILE A 169 7.21 -7.22 7.20
N ARG A 170 7.72 -8.44 7.15
CA ARG A 170 9.08 -8.76 7.58
C ARG A 170 9.84 -9.44 6.44
N TYR A 171 11.07 -8.99 6.23
CA TYR A 171 12.02 -9.54 5.26
C TYR A 171 13.37 -9.78 5.93
#